data_AF-A0A7S1V0C5-F1
#
_entry.id   AF-A0A7S1V0C5-F1
#
_cell.length_a   1.000
_cell.length_b   1.000
_cell.length_c   1.000
_cell.angle_alpha   90.00
_cell.angle_beta   90.00
_cell.angle_gamma   90.00
#
_symmetry.space_group_name_H-M   'P 1'
#
loop_
_entity.id
_entity.type
_entity.pdbx_description
1 polymer ?
#
loop_
_entity_poly.entity_id
_entity_poly.type
_entity_poly.pdbx_seq_one_letter_code
_entity_poly.pdbx_strand_id
1 'polypeptide(L)'
;APLDGKDNAKDLFVEVNKSEPVKLVDLPGVAKKSDLKVINEGAEKLRDAFPDMFSPSQNCRSPHLNVDNLRDALFASEVVSKHKISTSQKLVDWILAENDLMRSKIESDTEMADKMPQKALQKAKKFDFYLGLDSKWLYH
;
A
#
# COMPACT_ATOMS: atom_id res chain seq x y z
N ALA A 1 26.71 -19.42 -43.20
CA ALA A 1 25.97 -19.80 -41.98
C ALA A 1 24.87 -18.74 -41.76
N PRO A 2 23.59 -19.11 -41.70
CA PRO A 2 22.53 -18.14 -41.39
C PRO A 2 22.51 -17.87 -39.89
N LEU A 3 22.34 -16.60 -39.52
CA LEU A 3 22.43 -16.07 -38.16
C LEU A 3 21.18 -16.40 -37.31
N ASP A 4 21.43 -16.84 -36.08
CA ASP A 4 20.49 -17.14 -34.98
C ASP A 4 19.67 -15.91 -34.51
N GLY A 5 18.73 -15.44 -35.33
CA GLY A 5 17.88 -14.29 -35.01
C GLY A 5 16.58 -14.59 -34.26
N LYS A 6 16.28 -15.86 -33.95
CA LYS A 6 14.94 -16.27 -33.44
C LYS A 6 14.87 -16.55 -31.94
N ASP A 7 15.98 -16.85 -31.28
CA ASP A 7 15.99 -17.15 -29.84
C ASP A 7 16.04 -15.88 -28.98
N ASN A 8 16.80 -14.85 -29.40
CA ASN A 8 16.87 -13.56 -28.70
C ASN A 8 15.53 -12.84 -28.55
N ALA A 9 14.62 -12.98 -29.54
CA ALA A 9 13.32 -12.34 -29.46
C ALA A 9 12.42 -13.00 -28.39
N LYS A 10 12.43 -14.34 -28.31
CA LYS A 10 11.60 -15.08 -27.34
C LYS A 10 12.06 -14.81 -25.90
N ASP A 11 13.36 -14.77 -25.68
CA ASP A 11 13.92 -14.48 -24.35
C ASP A 11 13.58 -13.05 -23.91
N LEU A 12 13.66 -12.07 -24.83
CA LEU A 12 13.20 -10.71 -24.58
C LEU A 12 11.69 -10.66 -24.26
N PHE A 13 10.85 -11.42 -24.97
CA PHE A 13 9.41 -11.47 -24.67
C PHE A 13 9.10 -12.13 -23.32
N VAL A 14 9.85 -13.16 -22.92
CA VAL A 14 9.72 -13.78 -21.60
C VAL A 14 10.19 -12.84 -20.49
N GLU A 15 11.27 -12.08 -20.73
CA GLU A 15 11.80 -11.10 -19.77
C GLU A 15 10.87 -9.89 -19.61
N VAL A 16 10.28 -9.40 -20.71
CA VAL A 16 9.25 -8.36 -20.69
C VAL A 16 8.00 -8.84 -19.94
N ASN A 17 7.55 -10.08 -20.14
CA ASN A 17 6.40 -10.64 -19.43
C ASN A 17 6.67 -10.96 -17.94
N LYS A 18 7.94 -11.10 -17.54
CA LYS A 18 8.35 -11.24 -16.13
C LYS A 18 8.44 -9.91 -15.40
N SER A 19 8.43 -8.79 -16.12
CA SER A 19 8.54 -7.47 -15.50
C SER A 19 7.24 -7.14 -14.77
N GLU A 20 7.33 -6.95 -13.45
CA GLU A 20 6.20 -6.49 -12.66
C GLU A 20 5.77 -5.09 -13.13
N PRO A 21 4.46 -4.80 -13.23
CA PRO A 21 3.98 -3.47 -13.62
C PRO A 21 4.53 -2.39 -12.69
N VAL A 22 5.15 -1.36 -13.29
CA VAL A 22 5.65 -0.19 -12.54
C VAL A 22 4.48 0.56 -11.94
N LYS A 23 4.56 0.89 -10.65
CA LYS A 23 3.55 1.68 -9.95
C LYS A 23 3.53 3.12 -10.47
N LEU A 24 2.37 3.78 -10.44
CA LEU A 24 2.24 5.15 -10.96
C LEU A 24 3.11 6.12 -10.18
N VAL A 25 3.23 5.92 -8.86
CA VAL A 25 4.12 6.69 -7.99
C VAL A 25 5.60 6.62 -8.42
N ASP A 26 6.02 5.53 -9.07
CA ASP A 26 7.40 5.31 -9.49
C ASP A 26 7.70 5.82 -10.91
N LEU A 27 6.68 6.30 -11.65
CA LEU A 27 6.87 6.85 -12.99
C LEU A 27 7.56 8.23 -12.95
N PRO A 28 8.61 8.45 -13.78
CA PRO A 28 9.33 9.72 -13.80
C PRO A 28 8.43 10.86 -14.27
N GLY A 29 8.44 11.97 -13.53
CA GLY A 29 7.69 13.19 -13.86
C GLY A 29 6.21 13.18 -13.46
N VAL A 30 5.70 12.07 -12.90
CA VAL A 30 4.29 11.96 -12.47
C VAL A 30 4.06 12.57 -11.08
N ALA A 31 4.96 12.31 -10.13
CA ALA A 31 4.86 12.82 -8.77
C ALA A 31 5.93 13.88 -8.47
N LYS A 32 5.58 14.88 -7.65
CA LYS A 32 6.56 15.85 -7.16
C LYS A 32 7.58 15.16 -6.27
N LYS A 33 8.87 15.51 -6.42
CA LYS A 33 9.95 14.90 -5.61
C LYS A 33 9.75 15.05 -4.10
N SER A 34 9.17 16.17 -3.66
CA SER A 34 8.81 16.39 -2.25
C SER A 34 7.78 15.39 -1.75
N ASP A 35 6.74 15.17 -2.54
CA ASP A 35 5.60 14.35 -2.16
C ASP A 35 6.00 12.87 -2.17
N LEU A 36 6.80 12.47 -3.17
CA LEU A 36 7.44 11.16 -3.22
C LEU A 36 8.29 10.88 -1.99
N LYS A 37 9.10 11.84 -1.55
CA LYS A 37 9.92 11.70 -0.36
C LYS A 37 9.05 11.47 0.88
N VAL A 38 7.98 12.26 1.04
CA VAL A 38 7.03 12.12 2.16
C VAL A 38 6.35 10.75 2.15
N ILE A 39 5.86 10.30 0.99
CA ILE A 39 5.16 9.01 0.83
C ILE A 39 6.10 7.84 1.09
N ASN A 40 7.28 7.83 0.46
CA ASN A 40 8.25 6.74 0.61
C ASN A 40 8.70 6.61 2.06
N GLU A 41 9.15 7.71 2.68
CA GLU A 41 9.60 7.68 4.07
C GLU A 41 8.46 7.34 5.04
N GLY A 42 7.24 7.83 4.80
CA GLY A 42 6.09 7.55 5.66
C GLY A 42 5.65 6.09 5.59
N ALA A 43 5.59 5.52 4.38
CA ALA A 43 5.23 4.11 4.18
C ALA A 43 6.27 3.15 4.80
N GLU A 44 7.57 3.46 4.65
CA GLU A 44 8.66 2.70 5.28
C GLU A 44 8.60 2.78 6.81
N LYS A 45 8.42 3.97 7.38
CA LYS A 45 8.23 4.14 8.84
C LYS A 45 7.04 3.34 9.37
N LEU A 46 5.94 3.32 8.63
CA LEU A 46 4.75 2.56 9.03
C LEU A 46 5.02 1.05 8.97
N ARG A 47 5.71 0.57 7.92
CA ARG A 47 6.12 -0.83 7.82
C ARG A 47 7.02 -1.23 8.99
N ASP A 48 7.99 -0.40 9.33
CA ASP A 48 8.93 -0.66 10.41
C ASP A 48 8.24 -0.66 11.78
N ALA A 49 7.17 0.14 11.95
CA ALA A 49 6.34 0.13 13.15
C ALA A 49 5.40 -1.09 13.26
N PHE A 50 4.94 -1.64 12.13
CA PHE A 50 4.00 -2.78 12.09
C PHE A 50 4.48 -3.92 11.18
N PRO A 51 5.67 -4.50 11.40
CA PRO A 51 6.28 -5.45 10.46
C PRO A 51 5.41 -6.68 10.20
N ASP A 52 4.71 -7.19 11.22
CA ASP A 52 3.82 -8.37 11.11
C ASP A 52 2.55 -8.16 10.26
N MET A 53 2.23 -6.89 9.98
CA MET A 53 1.07 -6.47 9.19
C MET A 53 1.46 -6.08 7.77
N PHE A 54 2.75 -6.08 7.44
CA PHE A 54 3.23 -5.87 6.10
C PHE A 54 3.72 -7.17 5.46
N SER A 55 3.28 -7.40 4.24
CA SER A 55 3.67 -8.53 3.41
C SER A 55 4.55 -8.07 2.26
N PRO A 56 5.60 -8.84 1.90
CA PRO A 56 6.41 -8.54 0.73
C PRO A 56 5.64 -8.75 -0.59
N SER A 57 4.53 -9.50 -0.57
CA SER A 57 3.73 -9.78 -1.77
C SER A 57 2.80 -8.62 -2.11
N GLN A 58 2.81 -8.16 -3.36
CA GLN A 58 1.83 -7.19 -3.87
C GLN A 58 0.40 -7.75 -3.93
N ASN A 59 0.23 -9.08 -3.90
CA ASN A 59 -1.08 -9.75 -3.83
C ASN A 59 -1.42 -10.19 -2.40
N CYS A 60 -0.97 -9.43 -1.40
CA CYS A 60 -1.20 -9.74 0.00
C CYS A 60 -2.69 -9.79 0.32
N ARG A 61 -3.08 -10.78 1.13
CA ARG A 61 -4.46 -10.90 1.61
C ARG A 61 -4.64 -10.07 2.87
N SER A 62 -5.83 -9.51 3.00
CA SER A 62 -6.30 -8.87 4.24
C SER A 62 -5.99 -9.76 5.45
N PRO A 63 -5.47 -9.20 6.55
CA PRO A 63 -5.36 -7.77 6.88
C PRO A 63 -4.00 -7.15 6.54
N HIS A 64 -3.17 -7.81 5.74
CA HIS A 64 -1.83 -7.31 5.45
C HIS A 64 -1.87 -6.20 4.40
N LEU A 65 -0.92 -5.28 4.51
CA LEU A 65 -0.58 -4.33 3.46
C LEU A 65 0.73 -4.72 2.78
N ASN A 66 0.96 -4.16 1.61
CA ASN A 66 2.26 -4.18 0.94
C ASN A 66 2.75 -2.74 0.81
N VAL A 67 4.04 -2.51 1.04
CA VAL A 67 4.59 -1.15 1.10
C VAL A 67 4.48 -0.42 -0.24
N ASP A 68 4.70 -1.11 -1.36
CA ASP A 68 4.60 -0.50 -2.69
C ASP A 68 3.16 -0.20 -3.08
N ASN A 69 2.24 -1.12 -2.75
CA ASN A 69 0.80 -0.85 -2.91
C ASN A 69 0.35 0.33 -2.05
N LEU A 70 0.85 0.46 -0.82
CA LEU A 70 0.52 1.58 0.06
C LEU A 70 1.05 2.90 -0.52
N ARG A 71 2.30 2.93 -0.98
CA ARG A 71 2.91 4.10 -1.62
C ARG A 71 2.09 4.56 -2.83
N ASP A 72 1.75 3.63 -3.70
CA ASP A 72 0.96 3.91 -4.90
C ASP A 72 -0.46 4.38 -4.55
N ALA A 73 -1.09 3.77 -3.55
CA ALA A 73 -2.43 4.14 -3.12
C ALA A 73 -2.48 5.53 -2.44
N LEU A 74 -1.49 5.87 -1.61
CA LEU A 74 -1.34 7.20 -1.01
C LEU A 74 -1.11 8.29 -2.07
N PHE A 75 -0.36 7.94 -3.12
CA PHE A 75 -0.16 8.82 -4.26
C PHE A 75 -1.46 9.01 -5.07
N ALA A 76 -2.10 7.91 -5.47
CA ALA A 76 -3.31 7.92 -6.29
C ALA A 76 -4.51 8.58 -5.60
N SER A 77 -4.59 8.50 -4.27
CA SER A 77 -5.61 9.18 -3.47
C SER A 77 -5.30 10.66 -3.21
N GLU A 78 -4.12 11.13 -3.59
CA GLU A 78 -3.65 12.51 -3.40
C GLU A 78 -3.63 12.96 -1.93
N VAL A 79 -3.43 12.03 -0.99
CA VAL A 79 -3.49 12.29 0.47
C VAL A 79 -2.57 13.45 0.88
N VAL A 80 -1.35 13.49 0.35
CA VAL A 80 -0.35 14.51 0.69
C VAL A 80 -0.84 15.92 0.36
N SER A 81 -1.42 16.11 -0.83
CA SER A 81 -1.90 17.42 -1.26
C SER A 81 -3.23 17.78 -0.60
N LYS A 82 -4.18 16.82 -0.50
CA LYS A 82 -5.51 17.03 0.10
C LYS A 82 -5.43 17.42 1.58
N HIS A 83 -4.61 16.71 2.35
CA HIS A 83 -4.47 16.95 3.80
C HIS A 83 -3.29 17.87 4.15
N LYS A 84 -2.65 18.49 3.13
CA LYS A 84 -1.52 19.43 3.30
C LYS A 84 -0.38 18.86 4.15
N ILE A 85 -0.05 17.59 3.93
CA ILE A 85 0.96 16.86 4.69
C ILE A 85 2.33 17.21 4.13
N SER A 86 3.18 17.81 4.96
CA SER A 86 4.50 18.30 4.51
C SER A 86 5.68 17.43 4.94
N THR A 87 5.45 16.42 5.78
CA THR A 87 6.52 15.61 6.39
C THR A 87 6.09 14.15 6.53
N SER A 88 7.04 13.23 6.47
CA SER A 88 6.77 11.79 6.66
C SER A 88 6.15 11.46 8.03
N GLN A 89 6.53 12.18 9.10
CA GLN A 89 5.92 11.96 10.42
C GLN A 89 4.44 12.31 10.43
N LYS A 90 4.06 13.50 9.93
CA LYS A 90 2.64 13.88 9.79
C LYS A 90 1.84 12.91 8.93
N LEU A 91 2.46 12.30 7.92
CA LEU A 91 1.80 11.26 7.12
C LEU A 91 1.51 10.03 7.98
N VAL A 92 2.48 9.56 8.75
CA VAL A 92 2.29 8.43 9.69
C VAL A 92 1.21 8.76 10.71
N ASP A 93 1.25 9.95 11.32
CA ASP A 93 0.27 10.38 12.32
C ASP A 93 -1.16 10.40 11.72
N TRP A 94 -1.30 10.89 10.48
CA TRP A 94 -2.58 10.87 9.77
C TRP A 94 -3.06 9.43 9.49
N ILE A 95 -2.17 8.55 9.01
CA ILE A 95 -2.52 7.15 8.75
C ILE A 95 -2.97 6.44 10.05
N LEU A 96 -2.30 6.72 11.17
CA LEU A 96 -2.68 6.15 12.48
C LEU A 96 -4.02 6.71 12.98
N ALA A 97 -4.30 7.99 12.75
CA ALA A 97 -5.62 8.54 13.04
C ALA A 97 -6.73 7.82 12.24
N GLU A 98 -6.50 7.55 10.95
CA GLU A 98 -7.43 6.75 10.14
C GLU A 98 -7.56 5.30 10.65
N ASN A 99 -6.49 4.71 11.17
CA ASN A 99 -6.54 3.40 11.80
C ASN A 99 -7.45 3.39 13.03
N ASP A 100 -7.37 4.42 13.87
CA ASP A 100 -8.23 4.55 15.07
C ASP A 100 -9.70 4.79 14.70
N LEU A 101 -9.96 5.55 13.63
CA LEU A 101 -11.30 5.71 13.09
C LEU A 101 -11.86 4.37 12.58
N MET A 102 -11.04 3.57 11.90
CA MET A 102 -11.42 2.24 11.43
C MET A 102 -11.68 1.27 12.58
N ARG A 103 -10.83 1.29 13.62
CA ARG A 103 -11.04 0.54 14.86
C ARG A 103 -12.41 0.87 15.45
N SER A 104 -12.69 2.16 15.63
CA SER A 104 -13.93 2.65 16.22
C SER A 104 -15.15 2.21 15.40
N LYS A 105 -15.08 2.32 14.06
CA LYS A 105 -16.16 1.86 13.16
C LYS A 105 -16.43 0.36 13.34
N ILE A 106 -15.38 -0.47 13.30
CA ILE A 106 -15.49 -1.92 13.43
C ILE A 106 -16.00 -2.36 14.81
N GLU A 107 -15.63 -1.64 15.87
CA GLU A 107 -16.11 -1.95 17.23
C GLU A 107 -17.56 -1.49 17.46
N SER A 108 -17.98 -0.40 16.81
CA SER A 108 -19.34 0.14 16.93
C SER A 108 -20.37 -0.53 16.01
N ASP A 109 -19.95 -1.00 14.84
CA ASP A 109 -20.80 -1.62 13.82
C ASP A 109 -20.51 -3.12 13.69
N THR A 110 -21.32 -3.91 14.40
CA THR A 110 -21.23 -5.37 14.38
C THR A 110 -21.51 -5.95 12.99
N GLU A 111 -22.34 -5.32 12.16
CA GLU A 111 -22.60 -5.81 10.80
C GLU A 111 -21.37 -5.66 9.90
N MET A 112 -20.61 -4.57 10.09
CA MET A 112 -19.36 -4.37 9.37
C MET A 112 -18.32 -5.42 9.78
N ALA A 113 -18.22 -5.72 11.08
CA ALA A 113 -17.32 -6.75 11.60
C ALA A 113 -17.69 -8.16 11.08
N ASP A 114 -18.99 -8.47 10.98
CA ASP A 114 -19.47 -9.79 10.53
C ASP A 114 -19.21 -10.05 9.04
N LYS A 115 -19.14 -8.98 8.23
CA LYS A 115 -18.80 -9.07 6.79
C LYS A 115 -17.31 -9.34 6.56
N MET A 116 -16.46 -9.16 7.57
CA MET A 116 -15.02 -9.35 7.44
C MET A 116 -14.60 -10.80 7.77
N PRO A 117 -13.56 -11.35 7.11
CA PRO A 117 -13.03 -12.66 7.47
C PRO A 117 -12.55 -12.68 8.93
N GLN A 118 -13.10 -13.58 9.76
CA GLN A 118 -12.83 -13.65 11.20
C GLN A 118 -11.33 -13.74 11.53
N LYS A 119 -10.56 -14.48 10.74
CA LYS A 119 -9.09 -14.58 10.92
C LYS A 119 -8.38 -13.24 10.67
N ALA A 120 -8.85 -12.47 9.69
CA ALA A 120 -8.29 -11.16 9.39
C ALA A 120 -8.63 -10.17 10.51
N LEU A 121 -9.87 -10.18 10.99
CA LEU A 121 -10.31 -9.35 12.12
C LEU A 121 -9.55 -9.67 13.41
N GLN A 122 -9.36 -10.95 13.73
CA GLN A 122 -8.58 -11.36 14.90
C GLN A 122 -7.13 -10.89 14.81
N LYS A 123 -6.51 -11.01 13.64
CA LYS A 123 -5.13 -10.54 13.44
C LYS A 123 -5.04 -9.01 13.51
N ALA A 124 -5.98 -8.29 12.90
CA ALA A 124 -6.05 -6.84 13.00
C ALA A 124 -6.17 -6.37 14.46
N LYS A 125 -7.08 -6.97 15.24
CA LYS A 125 -7.22 -6.69 16.69
C LYS A 125 -5.96 -7.01 17.49
N LYS A 126 -5.27 -8.11 17.16
CA LYS A 126 -4.04 -8.52 17.86
C LYS A 126 -2.92 -7.48 17.71
N PHE A 127 -2.79 -6.88 16.52
CA PHE A 127 -1.72 -5.94 16.20
C PHE A 127 -2.19 -4.48 16.19
N ASP A 128 -3.41 -4.21 16.64
CA ASP A 128 -4.08 -2.91 16.61
C ASP A 128 -4.02 -2.20 15.25
N PHE A 129 -4.14 -2.98 14.16
CA PHE A 129 -3.92 -2.52 12.79
C PHE A 129 -5.06 -2.96 11.87
N TYR A 130 -5.92 -2.02 11.51
CA TYR A 130 -7.18 -2.23 10.80
C TYR A 130 -7.12 -1.77 9.35
N LEU A 131 -6.14 -0.95 8.96
CA LEU A 131 -6.00 -0.35 7.63
C LEU A 131 -5.97 -1.34 6.45
N GLY A 132 -5.59 -2.60 6.69
CA GLY A 132 -5.62 -3.65 5.67
C GLY A 132 -6.94 -4.43 5.57
N LEU A 133 -7.96 -4.06 6.34
CA LEU A 133 -9.30 -4.65 6.28
C LEU A 133 -10.19 -4.00 5.21
N ASP A 134 -10.03 -2.70 5.00
CA ASP A 134 -10.73 -1.92 3.98
C ASP A 134 -9.77 -0.83 3.47
N SER A 135 -9.72 -0.56 2.17
CA SER A 135 -8.88 0.50 1.59
C SER A 135 -9.62 1.84 1.45
N LYS A 136 -10.93 1.90 1.76
CA LYS A 136 -11.74 3.11 1.59
C LYS A 136 -11.30 4.29 2.47
N TRP A 137 -10.56 4.05 3.55
CA TRP A 137 -10.03 5.10 4.41
C TRP A 137 -9.12 6.10 3.70
N LEU A 138 -8.52 5.71 2.57
CA LEU A 138 -7.70 6.59 1.73
C LEU A 138 -8.50 7.73 1.08
N TYR A 139 -9.84 7.68 1.11
CA TYR A 139 -10.72 8.61 0.42
C TYR A 139 -11.66 9.38 1.37
N HIS A 140 -11.38 9.36 2.68
CA HIS A 140 -12.11 10.15 3.67
C HIS A 140 -11.72 11.63 3.68
#